data_AF-X6FNY2-F1
#
_entry.id   AF-X6FNY2-F1
#
_cell.length_a   1.000
_cell.length_b   1.000
_cell.length_c   1.000
_cell.angle_alpha   90.00
_cell.angle_beta   90.00
_cell.angle_gamma   90.00
#
_symmetry.space_group_name_H-M   'P 1'
#
loop_
_entity.id
_entity.type
_entity.pdbx_description
1 polymer ?
#
loop_
_entity_poly.entity_id
_entity_poly.type
_entity_poly.pdbx_seq_one_letter_code
_entity_poly.pdbx_strand_id
1 'polypeptide(L)'
;MNPRERLKAAKGEIASEPRTAILVLGMHRSGTSALGALVAAHGATPPKHLLPGSLHNPKGHWESTPLTIADDHLLTAAASSWQDWLPLDRQWLQSPAAERFRPMMTAIIASEFGDAPLFFVKDPRICRFLPFIASILADLRIDPIAFLPVRNPLEVACSLQERDQMELPTAFMLWLRHVLEAEHHSRHMPRCILRHEDLLSDWRHQMDRAARETGIVWPVTSDQADTAIAEFLDKDLHHQRASVADLQNHPDATPLVRSAYAILRSMASEGDSQDLRDQLDRVRATFDESCDVVGKAVTAGNLAAKRLHGELEKGIVERDALADAQQALIRDRDSFMAERDALAHAQQDLIQARDSFMAERDALALAQDGLVAERSALARIRDDLVAERDAALASRSWRLTGPLRWVSSIRRR
;
A
#
# COMPACT_ATOMS: atom_id res chain seq x y z
N MET A 1 -51.60 6.06 -44.10
CA MET A 1 -50.24 5.97 -43.50
C MET A 1 -50.20 4.72 -42.64
N ASN A 2 -49.34 3.76 -42.97
CA ASN A 2 -49.29 2.44 -42.35
C ASN A 2 -48.74 2.54 -40.91
N PRO A 3 -49.27 1.81 -39.90
CA PRO A 3 -48.72 1.78 -38.54
C PRO A 3 -47.22 1.43 -38.46
N ARG A 4 -46.68 0.69 -39.45
CA ARG A 4 -45.24 0.41 -39.58
C ARG A 4 -44.39 1.62 -39.99
N GLU A 5 -44.98 2.59 -40.69
CA GLU A 5 -44.30 3.84 -41.06
C GLU A 5 -44.21 4.80 -39.87
N ARG A 6 -45.21 4.77 -38.98
CA ARG A 6 -45.17 5.53 -37.71
C ARG A 6 -44.12 5.00 -36.73
N LEU A 7 -43.81 3.69 -36.74
CA LEU A 7 -42.75 3.12 -35.91
C LEU A 7 -41.33 3.41 -36.44
N LYS A 8 -41.16 3.66 -37.75
CA LYS A 8 -39.89 4.15 -38.31
C LYS A 8 -39.66 5.64 -38.03
N ALA A 9 -40.72 6.44 -37.91
CA ALA A 9 -40.63 7.85 -37.54
C ALA A 9 -40.39 8.09 -36.03
N ALA A 10 -40.65 7.10 -35.16
CA ALA A 10 -40.44 7.17 -33.71
C ALA A 10 -39.07 6.62 -33.23
N LYS A 11 -38.28 6.04 -34.16
CA LYS A 11 -36.84 5.81 -33.99
C LYS A 11 -36.10 6.75 -34.93
N GLY A 12 -36.29 8.05 -34.74
CA GLY A 12 -35.22 8.97 -35.09
C GLY A 12 -34.05 8.62 -34.20
N GLU A 13 -33.10 7.82 -34.69
CA GLU A 13 -31.73 7.94 -34.23
C GLU A 13 -31.37 9.39 -34.52
N ILE A 14 -31.54 10.24 -33.50
CA ILE A 14 -30.83 11.51 -33.44
C ILE A 14 -29.38 11.06 -33.57
N ALA A 15 -28.77 11.30 -34.73
CA ALA A 15 -27.36 11.08 -34.90
C ALA A 15 -26.69 11.88 -33.79
N SER A 16 -26.17 11.18 -32.78
CA SER A 16 -25.38 11.81 -31.73
C SER A 16 -24.28 12.59 -32.42
N GLU A 17 -24.05 13.84 -32.03
CA GLU A 17 -22.96 14.63 -32.58
C GLU A 17 -21.66 13.81 -32.54
N PRO A 18 -20.82 13.87 -33.59
CA PRO A 18 -19.58 13.12 -33.64
C PRO A 18 -18.73 13.51 -32.42
N ARG A 19 -18.25 12.49 -31.71
CA ARG A 19 -17.47 12.67 -30.49
C ARG A 19 -16.01 12.44 -30.81
N THR A 20 -15.14 13.31 -30.30
CA THR A 20 -13.69 13.18 -30.47
C THR A 20 -13.01 12.94 -29.12
N ALA A 21 -12.12 11.95 -29.09
CA ALA A 21 -11.25 11.66 -27.94
C ALA A 21 -9.81 12.03 -28.27
N ILE A 22 -9.23 12.96 -27.50
CA ILE A 22 -7.79 13.24 -27.56
C ILE A 22 -7.07 12.21 -26.68
N LEU A 23 -6.26 11.36 -27.29
CA LEU A 23 -5.40 10.41 -26.62
C LEU A 23 -4.03 11.05 -26.39
N VAL A 24 -3.69 11.30 -25.13
CA VAL A 24 -2.36 11.79 -24.77
C VAL A 24 -1.45 10.59 -24.49
N LEU A 25 -0.58 10.27 -25.45
CA LEU A 25 0.17 9.02 -25.52
C LEU A 25 1.67 9.23 -25.41
N GLY A 26 2.37 8.31 -24.75
CA GLY A 26 3.83 8.33 -24.70
C GLY A 26 4.36 7.95 -23.33
N MET A 27 5.55 8.43 -23.00
CA MET A 27 6.20 8.06 -21.75
C MET A 27 5.76 8.96 -20.57
N HIS A 28 5.69 8.38 -19.38
CA HIS A 28 5.58 9.15 -18.13
C HIS A 28 6.70 10.21 -18.07
N ARG A 29 6.45 11.33 -17.39
CA ARG A 29 7.44 12.42 -17.22
C ARG A 29 7.87 13.12 -18.52
N SER A 30 7.27 12.80 -19.68
CA SER A 30 7.46 13.51 -20.95
C SER A 30 6.61 14.78 -21.11
N GLY A 31 5.98 15.26 -20.03
CA GLY A 31 5.10 16.44 -20.08
C GLY A 31 3.62 16.11 -20.36
N THR A 32 3.20 14.85 -20.21
CA THR A 32 1.79 14.43 -20.41
C THR A 32 0.80 15.19 -19.53
N SER A 33 1.17 15.51 -18.28
CA SER A 33 0.32 16.32 -17.38
C SER A 33 0.22 17.78 -17.81
N ALA A 34 1.32 18.37 -18.32
CA ALA A 34 1.31 19.73 -18.87
C ALA A 34 0.42 19.83 -20.11
N LEU A 35 0.53 18.83 -20.99
CA LEU A 35 -0.35 18.72 -22.15
C LEU A 35 -1.82 18.47 -21.75
N GLY A 36 -2.08 17.65 -20.73
CA GLY A 36 -3.43 17.46 -20.19
C GLY A 36 -4.07 18.77 -19.71
N ALA A 37 -3.30 19.59 -18.98
CA ALA A 37 -3.77 20.92 -18.55
C ALA A 37 -4.05 21.86 -19.73
N LEU A 38 -3.16 21.89 -20.73
CA LEU A 38 -3.35 22.68 -21.94
C LEU A 38 -4.62 22.25 -22.68
N VAL A 39 -4.80 20.94 -22.89
CA VAL A 39 -5.97 20.38 -23.58
C VAL A 39 -7.27 20.68 -22.83
N ALA A 40 -7.26 20.57 -21.49
CA ALA A 40 -8.41 20.96 -20.66
C ALA A 40 -8.73 22.46 -20.79
N ALA A 41 -7.70 23.33 -20.77
CA ALA A 41 -7.86 24.77 -20.91
C ALA A 41 -8.40 25.19 -22.29
N HIS A 42 -8.18 24.38 -23.33
CA HIS A 42 -8.76 24.58 -24.67
C HIS A 42 -10.19 24.01 -24.80
N GLY A 43 -10.78 23.56 -23.70
CA GLY A 43 -12.20 23.17 -23.63
C GLY A 43 -12.47 21.67 -23.87
N ALA A 44 -11.44 20.83 -23.90
CA ALA A 44 -11.67 19.38 -23.87
C ALA A 44 -12.08 18.93 -22.46
N THR A 45 -13.12 18.11 -22.37
CA THR A 45 -13.64 17.64 -21.09
C THR A 45 -12.64 16.69 -20.39
N PRO A 46 -12.20 16.97 -19.15
CA PRO A 46 -11.39 16.05 -18.36
C PRO A 46 -12.22 14.88 -17.82
N PRO A 47 -11.60 13.79 -17.33
CA PRO A 47 -12.33 12.73 -16.66
C PRO A 47 -12.99 13.25 -15.37
N LYS A 48 -14.17 12.71 -15.04
CA LYS A 48 -14.90 13.07 -13.81
C LYS A 48 -14.11 12.77 -12.54
N HIS A 49 -13.40 11.64 -12.51
CA HIS A 49 -12.66 11.20 -11.32
C HIS A 49 -11.16 11.24 -11.57
N LEU A 50 -10.58 12.42 -11.40
CA LEU A 50 -9.15 12.66 -11.58
C LEU A 50 -8.30 11.91 -10.55
N LEU A 51 -7.19 11.31 -11.00
CA LEU A 51 -6.16 10.76 -10.13
C LEU A 51 -5.55 11.89 -9.27
N PRO A 52 -5.58 11.77 -7.92
CA PRO A 52 -5.09 12.82 -7.04
C PRO A 52 -3.62 13.17 -7.30
N GLY A 53 -3.25 14.43 -7.03
CA GLY A 53 -1.85 14.85 -7.03
C GLY A 53 -1.00 14.02 -6.06
N SER A 54 0.29 13.91 -6.36
CA SER A 54 1.28 13.24 -5.51
C SER A 54 2.44 14.18 -5.17
N LEU A 55 3.34 13.77 -4.27
CA LEU A 55 4.53 14.54 -3.93
C LEU A 55 5.34 14.98 -5.17
N HIS A 56 5.41 14.10 -6.17
CA HIS A 56 6.16 14.32 -7.43
C HIS A 56 5.32 14.96 -8.55
N ASN A 57 4.04 15.27 -8.29
CA ASN A 57 3.16 16.05 -9.15
C ASN A 57 1.97 16.62 -8.33
N PRO A 58 2.19 17.69 -7.54
CA PRO A 58 1.16 18.23 -6.65
C PRO A 58 -0.06 18.79 -7.38
N LYS A 59 0.12 19.26 -8.63
CA LYS A 59 -0.95 19.85 -9.46
C LYS A 59 -1.89 18.81 -10.09
N GLY A 60 -1.69 17.51 -9.83
CA GLY A 60 -2.55 16.43 -10.33
C GLY A 60 -2.08 15.83 -11.66
N HIS A 61 -2.50 14.59 -11.92
CA HIS A 61 -2.00 13.82 -13.08
C HIS A 61 -2.87 13.92 -14.32
N TRP A 62 -4.09 14.44 -14.24
CA TRP A 62 -5.06 14.46 -15.35
C TRP A 62 -5.48 13.07 -15.86
N GLU A 63 -5.14 12.01 -15.13
CA GLU A 63 -5.53 10.62 -15.40
C GLU A 63 -6.90 10.33 -14.77
N SER A 64 -7.68 9.43 -15.37
CA SER A 64 -8.92 8.94 -14.75
C SER A 64 -8.57 7.83 -13.77
N THR A 65 -8.90 7.99 -12.49
CA THR A 65 -8.64 6.96 -11.45
C THR A 65 -9.20 5.58 -11.83
N PRO A 66 -10.49 5.43 -12.20
CA PRO A 66 -11.02 4.12 -12.55
C PRO A 66 -10.37 3.51 -13.81
N LEU A 67 -10.03 4.35 -14.80
CA LEU A 67 -9.32 3.87 -15.99
C LEU A 67 -7.90 3.43 -15.64
N THR A 68 -7.21 4.19 -14.78
CA THR A 68 -5.84 3.88 -14.38
C THR A 68 -5.76 2.52 -13.69
N ILE A 69 -6.71 2.22 -12.80
CA ILE A 69 -6.85 0.92 -12.14
C ILE A 69 -7.15 -0.19 -13.15
N ALA A 70 -8.04 0.05 -14.11
CA ALA A 70 -8.39 -0.91 -15.15
C ALA A 70 -7.19 -1.27 -16.04
N ASP A 71 -6.40 -0.27 -16.43
CA ASP A 71 -5.16 -0.43 -17.20
C ASP A 71 -4.12 -1.27 -16.43
N ASP A 72 -3.99 -1.07 -15.11
CA ASP A 72 -3.06 -1.87 -14.28
C ASP A 72 -3.52 -3.34 -14.21
N HIS A 73 -4.82 -3.59 -14.08
CA HIS A 73 -5.36 -4.94 -14.13
C HIS A 73 -5.15 -5.61 -15.50
N LEU A 74 -5.31 -4.85 -16.60
CA LEU A 74 -5.06 -5.35 -17.95
C LEU A 74 -3.58 -5.72 -18.12
N LEU A 75 -2.66 -4.84 -17.73
CA LEU A 75 -1.21 -5.11 -17.77
C LEU A 75 -0.83 -6.31 -16.90
N THR A 76 -1.38 -6.40 -15.70
CA THR A 76 -1.13 -7.53 -14.79
C THR A 76 -1.60 -8.84 -15.40
N ALA A 77 -2.78 -8.85 -16.03
CA ALA A 77 -3.30 -10.02 -16.72
C ALA A 77 -2.47 -10.41 -17.95
N ALA A 78 -1.80 -9.43 -18.58
CA ALA A 78 -0.79 -9.62 -19.63
C ALA A 78 0.58 -10.06 -19.10
N ALA A 79 0.70 -10.36 -17.79
CA ALA A 79 1.95 -10.65 -17.10
C ALA A 79 3.00 -9.53 -17.17
N SER A 80 2.56 -8.28 -17.30
CA SER A 80 3.38 -7.09 -17.44
C SER A 80 3.05 -6.04 -16.37
N SER A 81 3.68 -4.87 -16.45
CA SER A 81 3.43 -3.72 -15.57
C SER A 81 3.86 -2.43 -16.27
N TRP A 82 3.55 -1.27 -15.69
CA TRP A 82 3.98 0.01 -16.27
C TRP A 82 5.51 0.18 -16.35
N GLN A 83 6.28 -0.55 -15.53
CA GLN A 83 7.76 -0.52 -15.52
C GLN A 83 8.39 -1.52 -16.50
N ASP A 84 7.60 -2.40 -17.08
CA ASP A 84 8.09 -3.41 -17.99
C ASP A 84 8.33 -2.80 -19.36
N TRP A 85 9.54 -2.88 -19.89
CA TRP A 85 9.90 -2.36 -21.20
C TRP A 85 9.92 -3.45 -22.29
N LEU A 86 9.66 -4.71 -21.92
CA LEU A 86 9.49 -5.80 -22.88
C LEU A 86 8.17 -5.64 -23.65
N PRO A 87 8.08 -6.11 -24.91
CA PRO A 87 6.85 -6.02 -25.69
C PRO A 87 5.74 -6.85 -25.03
N LEU A 88 4.49 -6.35 -25.07
CA LEU A 88 3.34 -7.15 -24.66
C LEU A 88 3.11 -8.30 -25.65
N ASP A 89 2.65 -9.44 -25.14
CA ASP A 89 2.24 -10.55 -26.00
C ASP A 89 1.04 -10.13 -26.86
N ARG A 90 1.30 -9.98 -28.16
CA ARG A 90 0.29 -9.59 -29.16
C ARG A 90 -0.82 -10.62 -29.27
N GLN A 91 -0.51 -11.92 -29.11
CA GLN A 91 -1.53 -12.97 -29.16
C GLN A 91 -2.43 -12.90 -27.93
N TRP A 92 -1.85 -12.60 -26.76
CA TRP A 92 -2.62 -12.39 -25.54
C TRP A 92 -3.55 -11.18 -25.66
N LEU A 93 -3.09 -10.04 -26.18
CA LEU A 93 -3.92 -8.85 -26.39
C LEU A 93 -5.11 -9.08 -27.35
N GLN A 94 -4.98 -10.05 -28.26
CA GLN A 94 -6.05 -10.46 -29.19
C GLN A 94 -6.88 -11.65 -28.67
N SER A 95 -6.60 -12.12 -27.45
CA SER A 95 -7.22 -13.33 -26.91
C SER A 95 -8.58 -13.03 -26.24
N PRO A 96 -9.43 -14.07 -26.07
CA PRO A 96 -10.63 -13.95 -25.25
C PRO A 96 -10.37 -13.51 -23.79
N ALA A 97 -9.14 -13.67 -23.28
CA ALA A 97 -8.79 -13.24 -21.93
C ALA A 97 -8.66 -11.70 -21.85
N ALA A 98 -8.03 -11.06 -22.84
CA ALA A 98 -7.98 -9.60 -22.94
C ALA A 98 -9.38 -9.02 -23.23
N GLU A 99 -10.16 -9.67 -24.09
CA GLU A 99 -11.53 -9.24 -24.42
C GLU A 99 -12.49 -9.21 -23.22
N ARG A 100 -12.22 -9.96 -22.13
CA ARG A 100 -13.00 -9.86 -20.88
C ARG A 100 -12.91 -8.48 -20.22
N PHE A 101 -11.89 -7.69 -20.53
CA PHE A 101 -11.73 -6.33 -20.02
C PHE A 101 -12.57 -5.30 -20.79
N ARG A 102 -13.00 -5.61 -22.03
CA ARG A 102 -13.73 -4.68 -22.90
C ARG A 102 -14.99 -4.10 -22.22
N PRO A 103 -15.92 -4.90 -21.63
CA PRO A 103 -17.13 -4.34 -21.04
C PRO A 103 -16.84 -3.36 -19.90
N MET A 104 -15.85 -3.67 -19.06
CA MET A 104 -15.43 -2.82 -17.95
C MET A 104 -14.85 -1.50 -18.46
N MET A 105 -13.90 -1.55 -19.40
CA MET A 105 -13.28 -0.34 -19.97
C MET A 105 -14.29 0.52 -20.74
N THR A 106 -15.20 -0.11 -21.49
CA THR A 106 -16.30 0.56 -22.19
C THR A 106 -17.18 1.32 -21.20
N ALA A 107 -17.57 0.67 -20.09
CA ALA A 107 -18.37 1.29 -19.04
C ALA A 107 -17.64 2.46 -18.37
N ILE A 108 -16.33 2.33 -18.11
CA ILE A 108 -15.51 3.39 -17.52
C ILE A 108 -15.43 4.61 -18.46
N ILE A 109 -15.12 4.41 -19.75
CA ILE A 109 -15.06 5.52 -20.72
C ILE A 109 -16.41 6.23 -20.80
N ALA A 110 -17.51 5.47 -20.90
CA ALA A 110 -18.85 6.05 -20.94
C ALA A 110 -19.18 6.83 -19.65
N SER A 111 -18.85 6.29 -18.47
CA SER A 111 -19.14 6.95 -17.20
C SER A 111 -18.29 8.19 -16.97
N GLU A 112 -17.00 8.15 -17.32
CA GLU A 112 -16.03 9.20 -17.04
C GLU A 112 -16.21 10.42 -17.94
N PHE A 113 -16.60 10.21 -19.21
CA PHE A 113 -16.67 11.29 -20.20
C PHE A 113 -18.10 11.62 -20.65
N GLY A 114 -19.10 10.82 -20.25
CA GLY A 114 -20.52 11.07 -20.56
C GLY A 114 -20.76 11.22 -22.06
N ASP A 115 -21.51 12.26 -22.44
CA ASP A 115 -21.83 12.62 -23.84
C ASP A 115 -20.98 13.80 -24.35
N ALA A 116 -19.82 14.07 -23.72
CA ALA A 116 -18.96 15.18 -24.13
C ALA A 116 -18.56 15.06 -25.62
N PRO A 117 -18.76 16.11 -26.43
CA PRO A 117 -18.40 16.10 -27.85
C PRO A 117 -16.88 16.10 -28.04
N LEU A 118 -16.15 16.75 -27.13
CA LEU A 118 -14.69 16.72 -27.07
C LEU A 118 -14.22 16.42 -25.65
N PHE A 119 -13.42 15.38 -25.50
CA PHE A 119 -12.79 14.99 -24.23
C PHE A 119 -11.39 14.46 -24.48
N PHE A 120 -10.63 14.25 -23.41
CA PHE A 120 -9.29 13.66 -23.52
C PHE A 120 -9.10 12.50 -22.55
N VAL A 121 -8.42 11.47 -23.03
CA VAL A 121 -7.98 10.32 -22.26
C VAL A 121 -6.47 10.42 -22.13
N LYS A 122 -6.00 10.59 -20.89
CA LYS A 122 -4.58 10.66 -20.59
C LYS A 122 -4.25 9.51 -19.65
N ASP A 123 -3.47 8.59 -20.16
CA ASP A 123 -2.72 7.62 -19.36
C ASP A 123 -1.52 7.18 -20.19
N PRO A 124 -0.27 7.44 -19.75
CA PRO A 124 0.90 7.10 -20.54
C PRO A 124 0.97 5.60 -20.90
N ARG A 125 0.36 4.73 -20.09
CA ARG A 125 0.36 3.27 -20.29
C ARG A 125 -0.54 2.83 -21.44
N ILE A 126 -1.53 3.63 -21.84
CA ILE A 126 -2.43 3.29 -22.95
C ILE A 126 -1.67 3.07 -24.25
N CYS A 127 -0.51 3.71 -24.46
CA CYS A 127 0.27 3.49 -25.68
C CYS A 127 0.68 2.01 -25.86
N ARG A 128 0.82 1.26 -24.75
CA ARG A 128 1.21 -0.15 -24.72
C ARG A 128 0.19 -1.08 -25.36
N PHE A 129 -1.09 -0.71 -25.30
CA PHE A 129 -2.22 -1.50 -25.78
C PHE A 129 -3.21 -0.60 -26.55
N LEU A 130 -2.70 0.44 -27.20
CA LEU A 130 -3.49 1.41 -27.93
C LEU A 130 -4.46 0.79 -28.95
N PRO A 131 -4.08 -0.24 -29.73
CA PRO A 131 -5.03 -0.89 -30.63
C PRO A 131 -6.29 -1.42 -29.92
N PHE A 132 -6.15 -1.92 -28.69
CA PHE A 132 -7.28 -2.38 -27.88
C PHE A 132 -8.19 -1.22 -27.49
N ILE A 133 -7.64 -0.13 -26.93
CA ILE A 133 -8.41 1.06 -26.56
C ILE A 133 -9.05 1.73 -27.78
N ALA A 134 -8.32 1.86 -28.89
CA ALA A 134 -8.86 2.42 -30.13
C ALA A 134 -10.05 1.59 -30.66
N SER A 135 -10.02 0.27 -30.53
CA SER A 135 -11.16 -0.59 -30.88
C SER A 135 -12.39 -0.32 -29.99
N ILE A 136 -12.20 -0.03 -28.69
CA ILE A 136 -13.29 0.31 -27.77
C ILE A 136 -13.89 1.67 -28.13
N LEU A 137 -13.06 2.65 -28.47
CA LEU A 137 -13.52 3.97 -28.93
C LEU A 137 -14.31 3.85 -30.25
N ALA A 138 -13.87 2.99 -31.16
CA ALA A 138 -14.58 2.70 -32.40
C ALA A 138 -15.97 2.08 -32.13
N ASP A 139 -16.09 1.12 -31.22
CA ASP A 139 -17.37 0.53 -30.79
C ASP A 139 -18.32 1.60 -30.21
N LEU A 140 -17.76 2.59 -29.52
CA LEU A 140 -18.48 3.73 -28.96
C LEU A 140 -18.78 4.85 -29.99
N ARG A 141 -18.33 4.69 -31.25
CA ARG A 141 -18.41 5.72 -32.31
C ARG A 141 -17.75 7.04 -31.90
N ILE A 142 -16.58 6.94 -31.29
CA ILE A 142 -15.75 8.05 -30.86
C ILE A 142 -14.51 8.08 -31.75
N ASP A 143 -14.26 9.21 -32.41
CA ASP A 143 -13.11 9.41 -33.28
C ASP A 143 -11.87 9.75 -32.43
N PRO A 144 -10.82 8.91 -32.42
CA PRO A 144 -9.61 9.20 -31.67
C PRO A 144 -8.69 10.14 -32.47
N ILE A 145 -8.04 11.07 -31.77
CA ILE A 145 -6.85 11.77 -32.23
C ILE A 145 -5.72 11.59 -31.22
N ALA A 146 -4.47 11.59 -31.66
CA ALA A 146 -3.34 11.29 -30.80
C ALA A 146 -2.39 12.48 -30.63
N PHE A 147 -2.15 12.89 -29.40
CA PHE A 147 -1.08 13.83 -29.07
C PHE A 147 0.07 13.10 -28.39
N LEU A 148 1.27 13.22 -28.98
CA LEU A 148 2.46 12.50 -28.54
C LEU A 148 3.49 13.49 -27.98
N PRO A 149 3.44 13.80 -26.67
CA PRO A 149 4.49 14.60 -26.05
C PRO A 149 5.81 13.82 -26.00
N VAL A 150 6.85 14.44 -26.56
CA VAL A 150 8.22 13.89 -26.60
C VAL A 150 9.15 14.82 -25.82
N ARG A 151 9.86 14.24 -24.85
CA ARG A 151 10.87 14.91 -24.03
C ARG A 151 12.22 14.26 -24.22
N ASN A 152 13.30 14.99 -23.96
CA ASN A 152 14.65 14.45 -23.92
C ASN A 152 14.69 13.20 -23.02
N PRO A 153 15.07 12.02 -23.54
CA PRO A 153 15.11 10.79 -22.76
C PRO A 153 16.01 10.88 -21.54
N LEU A 154 17.07 11.70 -21.56
CA LEU A 154 17.93 11.89 -20.39
C LEU A 154 17.19 12.63 -19.27
N GLU A 155 16.40 13.65 -19.60
CA GLU A 155 15.56 14.34 -18.60
C GLU A 155 14.48 13.42 -18.03
N VAL A 156 13.88 12.57 -18.88
CA VAL A 156 12.91 11.56 -18.43
C VAL A 156 13.58 10.56 -17.50
N ALA A 157 14.76 10.05 -17.87
CA ALA A 157 15.51 9.09 -17.07
C ALA A 157 15.90 9.67 -15.71
N CYS A 158 16.46 10.88 -15.65
CA CYS A 158 16.77 11.56 -14.38
C CYS A 158 15.50 11.77 -13.54
N SER A 159 14.38 12.16 -14.15
CA SER A 159 13.13 12.33 -13.40
C SER A 159 12.57 11.01 -12.84
N LEU A 160 12.77 9.88 -13.51
CA LEU A 160 12.36 8.56 -13.03
C LEU A 160 13.32 8.04 -11.96
N GLN A 161 14.61 8.35 -12.06
CA GLN A 161 15.58 8.04 -11.01
C GLN A 161 15.21 8.74 -9.70
N GLU A 162 14.91 10.04 -9.74
CA GLU A 162 14.50 10.80 -8.56
C GLU A 162 13.19 10.28 -7.94
N ARG A 163 12.21 9.92 -8.77
CA ARG A 163 10.88 9.50 -8.32
C ARG A 163 10.82 8.04 -7.86
N ASP A 164 11.38 7.13 -8.65
CA ASP A 164 11.18 5.68 -8.52
C ASP A 164 12.47 4.94 -8.18
N GLN A 165 13.61 5.63 -8.02
CA GLN A 165 14.94 5.02 -7.87
C GLN A 165 15.28 4.10 -9.06
N MET A 166 14.79 4.47 -10.25
CA MET A 166 15.02 3.71 -11.48
C MET A 166 16.39 4.03 -12.08
N GLU A 167 17.18 3.00 -12.33
CA GLU A 167 18.46 3.12 -13.02
C GLU A 167 18.29 3.68 -14.44
N LEU A 168 19.19 4.58 -14.86
CA LEU A 168 19.12 5.28 -16.15
C LEU A 168 18.99 4.33 -17.34
N PRO A 169 19.78 3.24 -17.47
CA PRO A 169 19.61 2.28 -18.56
C PRO A 169 18.19 1.71 -18.67
N THR A 170 17.59 1.33 -17.54
CA THR A 170 16.20 0.83 -17.49
C THR A 170 15.22 1.91 -17.88
N ALA A 171 15.41 3.13 -17.37
CA ALA A 171 14.56 4.27 -17.70
C ALA A 171 14.60 4.62 -19.20
N PHE A 172 15.78 4.51 -19.83
CA PHE A 172 15.94 4.69 -21.27
C PHE A 172 15.19 3.63 -22.08
N MET A 173 15.25 2.36 -21.69
CA MET A 173 14.50 1.29 -22.38
C MET A 173 13.00 1.46 -22.20
N LEU A 174 12.57 1.88 -21.01
CA LEU A 174 11.17 2.18 -20.74
C LEU A 174 10.65 3.35 -21.57
N TRP A 175 11.43 4.42 -21.66
CA TRP A 175 11.13 5.54 -22.54
C TRP A 175 11.01 5.09 -23.99
N LEU A 176 12.00 4.34 -24.48
CA LEU A 176 12.05 3.86 -25.87
C LEU A 176 10.81 3.02 -26.21
N ARG A 177 10.45 2.06 -25.35
CA ARG A 177 9.26 1.24 -25.48
C ARG A 177 7.99 2.07 -25.63
N HIS A 178 7.76 3.01 -24.72
CA HIS A 178 6.53 3.80 -24.69
C HIS A 178 6.42 4.75 -25.90
N VAL A 179 7.50 5.41 -26.30
CA VAL A 179 7.45 6.35 -27.43
C VAL A 179 7.33 5.63 -28.77
N LEU A 180 7.99 4.46 -28.93
CA LEU A 180 7.87 3.66 -30.14
C LEU A 180 6.46 3.09 -30.30
N GLU A 181 5.83 2.61 -29.22
CA GLU A 181 4.47 2.07 -29.28
C GLU A 181 3.43 3.18 -29.46
N ALA A 182 3.59 4.32 -28.79
CA ALA A 182 2.76 5.50 -29.02
C ALA A 182 2.83 5.95 -30.49
N GLU A 183 4.04 6.06 -31.04
CA GLU A 183 4.26 6.45 -32.42
C GLU A 183 3.66 5.41 -33.38
N HIS A 184 4.07 4.15 -33.29
CA HIS A 184 3.68 3.11 -34.24
C HIS A 184 2.17 2.89 -34.25
N HIS A 185 1.54 2.77 -33.08
CA HIS A 185 0.12 2.46 -32.99
C HIS A 185 -0.78 3.67 -33.25
N SER A 186 -0.28 4.91 -33.25
CA SER A 186 -1.09 6.10 -33.57
C SER A 186 -1.12 6.47 -35.06
N ARG A 187 -0.33 5.80 -35.93
CA ARG A 187 -0.22 6.17 -37.36
C ARG A 187 -1.52 6.13 -38.17
N HIS A 188 -2.53 5.41 -37.68
CA HIS A 188 -3.81 5.23 -38.36
C HIS A 188 -4.87 6.28 -37.97
N MET A 189 -4.54 7.21 -37.06
CA MET A 189 -5.41 8.29 -36.63
C MET A 189 -4.73 9.65 -36.79
N PRO A 190 -5.49 10.76 -36.88
CA PRO A 190 -4.90 12.09 -36.87
C PRO A 190 -4.05 12.29 -35.61
N ARG A 191 -2.82 12.77 -35.79
CA ARG A 191 -1.86 12.86 -34.69
C ARG A 191 -0.95 14.08 -34.78
N CYS A 192 -0.47 14.54 -33.64
CA CYS A 192 0.53 15.61 -33.54
C CYS A 192 1.62 15.20 -32.54
N ILE A 193 2.88 15.34 -32.94
CA ILE A 193 4.04 15.10 -32.08
C ILE A 193 4.49 16.45 -31.51
N LEU A 194 4.59 16.54 -30.19
CA LEU A 194 4.80 17.81 -29.48
C LEU A 194 6.07 17.71 -28.64
N ARG A 195 7.07 18.55 -28.91
CA ARG A 195 8.27 18.59 -28.07
C ARG A 195 7.94 19.28 -26.76
N HIS A 196 8.37 18.70 -25.64
CA HIS A 196 8.11 19.27 -24.32
C HIS A 196 8.69 20.68 -24.18
N GLU A 197 9.90 20.91 -24.71
CA GLU A 197 10.56 22.23 -24.73
C GLU A 197 9.72 23.29 -25.48
N ASP A 198 9.08 22.91 -26.59
CA ASP A 198 8.23 23.80 -27.38
C ASP A 198 6.92 24.09 -26.65
N LEU A 199 6.33 23.09 -26.01
CA LEU A 199 5.13 23.27 -25.19
C LEU A 199 5.37 24.23 -24.02
N LEU A 200 6.59 24.28 -23.46
CA LEU A 200 6.90 25.20 -22.36
C LEU A 200 7.24 26.61 -22.84
N SER A 201 7.84 26.74 -24.02
CA SER A 201 8.32 28.01 -24.56
C SER A 201 7.26 28.77 -25.36
N ASP A 202 6.44 28.06 -26.15
CA ASP A 202 5.40 28.64 -27.00
C ASP A 202 4.21 27.69 -27.17
N TRP A 203 3.50 27.41 -26.07
CA TRP A 203 2.36 26.51 -26.08
C TRP A 203 1.26 26.95 -27.07
N ARG A 204 1.07 28.25 -27.30
CA ARG A 204 0.01 28.77 -28.19
C ARG A 204 0.23 28.29 -29.61
N HIS A 205 1.43 28.53 -30.14
CA HIS A 205 1.78 28.06 -31.47
C HIS A 205 1.67 26.53 -31.58
N GLN A 206 2.05 25.80 -30.53
CA GLN A 206 1.94 24.34 -30.51
C GLN A 206 0.50 23.85 -30.52
N MET A 207 -0.42 24.48 -29.79
CA MET A 207 -1.84 24.11 -29.76
C MET A 207 -2.55 24.44 -31.08
N ASP A 208 -2.19 25.56 -31.70
CA ASP A 208 -2.69 25.92 -33.04
C ASP A 208 -2.14 24.96 -34.11
N ARG A 209 -0.89 24.51 -33.97
CA ARG A 209 -0.31 23.50 -34.85
C ARG A 209 -1.01 22.15 -34.68
N ALA A 210 -1.25 21.73 -33.45
CA ALA A 210 -1.99 20.50 -33.16
C ALA A 210 -3.40 20.54 -33.78
N ALA A 211 -4.08 21.69 -33.74
CA ALA A 211 -5.35 21.92 -34.44
C ALA A 211 -5.24 21.67 -35.94
N ARG A 212 -4.25 22.28 -36.60
CA ARG A 212 -4.02 22.12 -38.05
C ARG A 212 -3.66 20.70 -38.46
N GLU A 213 -2.80 20.01 -37.70
CA GLU A 213 -2.33 18.67 -38.04
C GLU A 213 -3.38 17.58 -37.81
N THR A 214 -4.24 17.76 -36.80
CA THR A 214 -5.25 16.75 -36.44
C THR A 214 -6.66 17.07 -36.92
N GLY A 215 -6.91 18.30 -37.38
CA GLY A 215 -8.23 18.78 -37.77
C GLY A 215 -9.15 19.09 -36.59
N ILE A 216 -8.66 19.08 -35.35
CA ILE A 216 -9.48 19.42 -34.18
C ILE A 216 -9.83 20.90 -34.17
N VAL A 217 -11.07 21.20 -33.79
CA VAL A 217 -11.55 22.56 -33.54
C VAL A 217 -11.66 22.75 -32.02
N TRP A 218 -10.86 23.67 -31.48
CA TRP A 218 -10.87 23.97 -30.05
C TRP A 218 -12.14 24.75 -29.66
N PRO A 219 -12.89 24.30 -28.64
CA PRO A 219 -14.01 25.08 -28.08
C PRO A 219 -13.57 26.43 -27.49
N VAL A 220 -12.35 26.51 -26.96
CA VAL A 220 -11.77 27.73 -26.37
C VAL A 220 -10.51 28.11 -27.14
N THR A 221 -10.38 29.37 -27.51
CA THR A 221 -9.20 29.85 -28.26
C THR A 221 -7.98 30.00 -27.35
N SER A 222 -6.79 29.95 -27.94
CA SER A 222 -5.52 30.16 -27.25
C SER A 222 -5.47 31.50 -26.49
N ASP A 223 -6.10 32.55 -27.00
CA ASP A 223 -6.16 33.85 -26.30
C ASP A 223 -7.05 33.82 -25.05
N GLN A 224 -8.12 33.03 -25.08
CA GLN A 224 -9.04 32.88 -23.94
C GLN A 224 -8.49 31.94 -22.86
N ALA A 225 -7.66 30.96 -23.25
CA ALA A 225 -7.08 29.98 -22.35
C ALA A 225 -5.89 30.52 -21.51
N ASP A 226 -5.36 31.70 -21.86
CA ASP A 226 -4.10 32.24 -21.32
C ASP A 226 -4.05 32.33 -19.79
N THR A 227 -5.10 32.90 -19.17
CA THR A 227 -5.14 33.08 -17.71
C THR A 227 -5.13 31.75 -16.96
N ALA A 228 -5.85 30.74 -17.47
CA ALA A 228 -5.89 29.40 -16.87
C ALA A 228 -4.55 28.65 -17.03
N ILE A 229 -3.83 28.91 -18.13
CA ILE A 229 -2.57 28.23 -18.45
C ILE A 229 -1.38 28.86 -17.73
N ALA A 230 -1.37 30.18 -17.55
CA ALA A 230 -0.31 30.90 -16.84
C ALA A 230 -0.12 30.42 -15.39
N GLU A 231 -1.19 29.97 -14.72
CA GLU A 231 -1.12 29.37 -13.38
C GLU A 231 -0.55 27.92 -13.40
N PHE A 232 -0.70 27.21 -14.52
CA PHE A 232 -0.27 25.81 -14.63
C PHE A 232 1.18 25.69 -15.11
N LEU A 233 1.54 26.38 -16.19
CA LEU A 233 2.87 26.39 -16.79
C LEU A 233 3.80 27.36 -16.05
N ASP A 234 4.08 27.06 -14.79
CA ASP A 234 5.17 27.71 -14.09
C ASP A 234 6.50 27.24 -14.71
N LYS A 235 7.37 28.19 -15.07
CA LYS A 235 8.68 27.93 -15.68
C LYS A 235 9.58 27.09 -14.77
N ASP A 236 9.28 27.08 -13.47
CA ASP A 236 9.99 26.30 -12.46
C ASP A 236 9.69 24.80 -12.53
N LEU A 237 8.67 24.36 -13.27
CA LEU A 237 8.37 22.93 -13.47
C LEU A 237 9.33 22.21 -14.43
N HIS A 238 10.21 22.94 -15.12
CA HIS A 238 11.26 22.37 -15.97
C HIS A 238 12.54 22.06 -15.16
N HIS A 239 12.40 21.16 -14.18
CA HIS A 239 13.44 20.81 -13.20
C HIS A 239 14.67 20.16 -13.84
N GLN A 240 14.44 19.22 -14.77
CA GLN A 240 15.51 18.51 -15.49
C GLN A 240 15.75 19.19 -16.84
N ARG A 241 16.98 19.65 -17.05
CA ARG A 241 17.42 20.32 -18.29
C ARG A 241 18.62 19.58 -18.86
N ALA A 242 18.43 18.88 -19.96
CA ALA A 242 19.50 18.23 -20.70
C ALA A 242 19.46 18.66 -22.16
N SER A 243 20.62 19.01 -22.70
CA SER A 243 20.77 19.29 -24.12
C SER A 243 20.77 17.99 -24.94
N VAL A 244 20.62 18.13 -26.25
CA VAL A 244 20.81 17.01 -27.19
C VAL A 244 22.25 16.49 -27.09
N ALA A 245 23.23 17.38 -26.90
CA ALA A 245 24.64 16.99 -26.78
C ALA A 245 24.88 16.14 -25.53
N ASP A 246 24.23 16.45 -24.41
CA ASP A 246 24.33 15.66 -23.18
C ASP A 246 23.85 14.22 -23.43
N LEU A 247 22.70 14.05 -24.09
CA LEU A 247 22.21 12.73 -24.46
C LEU A 247 23.16 12.00 -25.42
N GLN A 248 23.73 12.69 -26.40
CA GLN A 248 24.67 12.11 -27.37
C GLN A 248 26.00 11.69 -26.72
N ASN A 249 26.37 12.29 -25.60
CA ASN A 249 27.61 11.96 -24.90
C ASN A 249 27.39 11.03 -23.70
N HIS A 250 26.14 10.79 -23.30
CA HIS A 250 25.85 9.97 -22.12
C HIS A 250 26.17 8.48 -22.38
N PRO A 251 26.98 7.81 -21.51
CA PRO A 251 27.43 6.45 -21.72
C PRO A 251 26.28 5.43 -21.75
N ASP A 252 25.27 5.62 -20.90
CA ASP A 252 24.12 4.70 -20.81
C ASP A 252 23.06 4.91 -21.90
N ALA A 253 23.13 5.99 -22.67
CA ALA A 253 22.18 6.26 -23.74
C ALA A 253 22.56 5.47 -24.99
N THR A 254 21.79 4.42 -25.31
CA THR A 254 22.07 3.54 -26.45
C THR A 254 21.88 4.26 -27.80
N PRO A 255 22.49 3.76 -28.89
CA PRO A 255 22.23 4.28 -30.24
C PRO A 255 20.75 4.27 -30.62
N LEU A 256 19.97 3.30 -30.13
CA LEU A 256 18.53 3.21 -30.39
C LEU A 256 17.77 4.38 -29.74
N VAL A 257 18.09 4.71 -28.48
CA VAL A 257 17.47 5.83 -27.75
C VAL A 257 17.79 7.17 -28.44
N ARG A 258 19.06 7.37 -28.81
CA ARG A 258 19.53 8.57 -29.51
C ARG A 258 18.84 8.73 -30.86
N SER A 259 18.74 7.63 -31.62
CA SER A 259 18.13 7.63 -32.95
C SER A 259 16.62 7.89 -32.86
N ALA A 260 15.91 7.20 -31.97
CA ALA A 260 14.48 7.43 -31.76
C ALA A 260 14.19 8.89 -31.38
N TYR A 261 14.97 9.46 -30.45
CA TYR A 261 14.78 10.84 -30.04
C TYR A 261 15.07 11.83 -31.19
N ALA A 262 16.14 11.62 -31.94
CA ALA A 262 16.45 12.46 -33.10
C ALA A 262 15.34 12.43 -34.14
N ILE A 263 14.83 11.23 -34.48
CA ILE A 263 13.76 11.07 -35.48
C ILE A 263 12.47 11.72 -34.98
N LEU A 264 12.04 11.46 -33.74
CA LEU A 264 10.82 12.06 -33.18
C LEU A 264 10.89 13.60 -33.14
N ARG A 265 12.07 14.18 -32.90
CA ARG A 265 12.28 15.64 -32.97
C ARG A 265 12.18 16.17 -34.39
N SER A 266 12.73 15.47 -35.37
CA SER A 266 12.58 15.82 -36.78
C SER A 266 11.11 15.71 -37.19
N MET A 267 10.40 14.65 -36.81
CA MET A 267 8.95 14.53 -37.09
C MET A 267 8.16 15.69 -36.48
N ALA A 268 8.50 16.11 -35.26
CA ALA A 268 7.85 17.23 -34.59
C ALA A 268 8.18 18.61 -35.18
N SER A 269 9.30 18.76 -35.89
CA SER A 269 9.76 20.05 -36.43
C SER A 269 9.48 20.19 -37.93
N GLU A 270 9.68 19.11 -38.68
CA GLU A 270 9.69 19.06 -40.13
C GLU A 270 8.47 18.33 -40.70
N GLY A 271 7.72 17.62 -39.85
CA GLY A 271 6.51 16.88 -40.21
C GLY A 271 6.72 15.37 -40.25
N ASP A 272 5.60 14.66 -40.16
CA ASP A 272 5.54 13.20 -40.13
C ASP A 272 5.60 12.61 -41.55
N SER A 273 6.77 12.12 -41.95
CA SER A 273 7.03 11.55 -43.28
C SER A 273 7.18 10.02 -43.26
N GLN A 274 6.96 9.38 -44.41
CA GLN A 274 7.14 7.93 -44.53
C GLN A 274 8.57 7.49 -44.25
N ASP A 275 9.58 8.25 -44.69
CA ASP A 275 10.99 7.93 -44.44
C ASP A 275 11.33 7.92 -42.94
N LEU A 276 10.83 8.91 -42.18
CA LEU A 276 11.03 8.97 -40.73
C LEU A 276 10.31 7.81 -40.01
N ARG A 277 9.12 7.42 -40.47
CA ARG A 277 8.40 6.23 -39.96
C ARG A 277 9.18 4.95 -40.21
N ASP A 278 9.74 4.78 -41.41
CA ASP A 278 10.55 3.61 -41.76
C ASP A 278 11.84 3.55 -40.93
N GLN A 279 12.45 4.71 -40.62
CA GLN A 279 13.58 4.79 -39.70
C GLN A 279 13.20 4.35 -38.27
N LEU A 280 12.06 4.81 -37.75
CA LEU A 280 11.56 4.37 -36.43
C LEU A 280 11.16 2.89 -36.41
N ASP A 281 10.63 2.36 -37.50
CA ASP A 281 10.32 0.93 -37.60
C ASP A 281 11.59 0.08 -37.54
N ARG A 282 12.69 0.54 -38.14
CA ARG A 282 14.01 -0.11 -37.97
C ARG A 282 14.47 -0.08 -36.52
N VAL A 283 14.37 1.09 -35.85
CA VAL A 283 14.72 1.20 -34.42
C VAL A 283 13.87 0.26 -33.57
N ARG A 284 12.56 0.21 -33.82
CA ARG A 284 11.62 -0.68 -33.11
C ARG A 284 11.93 -2.15 -33.36
N ALA A 285 12.17 -2.54 -34.61
CA ALA A 285 12.52 -3.92 -34.94
C ALA A 285 13.82 -4.36 -34.24
N THR A 286 14.87 -3.55 -34.30
CA THR A 286 16.13 -3.84 -33.60
C THR A 286 15.96 -3.89 -32.09
N PHE A 287 15.12 -3.02 -31.51
CA PHE A 287 14.81 -3.02 -30.09
C PHE A 287 14.04 -4.29 -29.69
N ASP A 288 13.01 -4.67 -30.43
CA ASP A 288 12.22 -5.89 -30.20
C ASP A 288 13.09 -7.15 -30.32
N GLU A 289 13.97 -7.25 -31.33
CA GLU A 289 14.93 -8.36 -31.48
C GLU A 289 15.89 -8.45 -30.29
N SER A 290 16.37 -7.31 -29.80
CA SER A 290 17.21 -7.25 -28.60
C SER A 290 16.44 -7.69 -27.35
N CYS A 291 15.17 -7.28 -27.24
CA CYS A 291 14.25 -7.70 -26.19
C CYS A 291 13.96 -9.21 -26.23
N ASP A 292 13.95 -9.86 -27.39
CA ASP A 292 13.73 -11.32 -27.46
C ASP A 292 14.92 -12.11 -26.91
N VAL A 293 16.15 -11.63 -27.17
CA VAL A 293 17.38 -12.22 -26.64
C VAL A 293 17.47 -11.99 -25.13
N VAL A 294 17.25 -10.76 -24.68
CA VAL A 294 17.35 -10.35 -23.28
C VAL A 294 16.14 -10.84 -22.48
N GLY A 295 14.94 -10.84 -23.06
CA GLY A 295 13.67 -11.21 -22.44
C GLY A 295 13.66 -12.65 -21.95
N LYS A 296 14.24 -13.59 -22.70
CA LYS A 296 14.41 -14.98 -22.21
C LYS A 296 15.27 -15.04 -20.93
N ALA A 297 16.29 -14.19 -20.82
CA ALA A 297 17.14 -14.10 -19.64
C ALA A 297 16.49 -13.29 -18.50
N VAL A 298 15.81 -12.19 -18.82
CA VAL A 298 15.11 -11.32 -17.86
C VAL A 298 13.87 -11.98 -17.30
N THR A 299 13.07 -12.70 -18.08
CA THR A 299 11.94 -13.49 -17.56
C THR A 299 12.41 -14.56 -16.59
N ALA A 300 13.54 -15.23 -16.88
CA ALA A 300 14.16 -16.20 -15.95
C ALA A 300 14.63 -15.51 -14.65
N GLY A 301 15.27 -14.35 -14.77
CA GLY A 301 15.72 -13.53 -13.63
C GLY A 301 14.57 -12.98 -12.78
N ASN A 302 13.52 -12.43 -13.42
CA ASN A 302 12.34 -11.88 -12.76
C ASN A 302 11.51 -12.97 -12.07
N LEU A 303 11.42 -14.17 -12.65
CA LEU A 303 10.79 -15.30 -11.99
C LEU A 303 11.58 -15.75 -10.75
N ALA A 304 12.91 -15.76 -10.83
CA ALA A 304 13.76 -16.04 -9.68
C ALA A 304 13.63 -14.96 -8.59
N ALA A 305 13.59 -13.68 -8.97
CA ALA A 305 13.41 -12.56 -8.06
C ALA A 305 12.01 -12.58 -7.39
N LYS A 306 10.94 -12.86 -8.14
CA LYS A 306 9.58 -13.03 -7.58
C LYS A 306 9.51 -14.20 -6.59
N ARG A 307 10.19 -15.32 -6.87
CA ARG A 307 10.29 -16.45 -5.93
C ARG A 307 11.01 -16.03 -4.65
N LEU A 308 12.17 -15.40 -4.78
CA LEU A 308 12.96 -14.93 -3.65
C LEU A 308 12.19 -13.91 -2.80
N HIS A 309 11.45 -13.01 -3.44
CA HIS A 309 10.60 -12.04 -2.74
C HIS A 309 9.45 -12.72 -1.98
N GLY A 310 8.76 -13.67 -2.62
CA GLY A 310 7.71 -14.45 -1.96
C GLY A 310 8.24 -15.33 -0.82
N GLU A 311 9.49 -15.83 -0.91
CA GLU A 311 10.17 -16.52 0.19
C GLU A 311 10.52 -15.56 1.34
N LEU A 312 10.98 -14.35 1.02
CA LEU A 312 11.29 -13.32 2.02
C LEU A 312 10.03 -12.87 2.77
N GLU A 313 8.92 -12.63 2.06
CA GLU A 313 7.64 -12.28 2.68
C GLU A 313 7.15 -13.37 3.63
N LYS A 314 7.23 -14.65 3.22
CA LYS A 314 6.91 -15.79 4.09
C LYS A 314 7.81 -15.82 5.32
N GLY A 315 9.11 -15.61 5.15
CA GLY A 315 10.08 -15.57 6.25
C GLY A 315 9.81 -14.42 7.23
N ILE A 316 9.35 -13.27 6.76
CA ILE A 316 8.94 -12.15 7.62
C ILE A 316 7.73 -12.55 8.47
N VAL A 317 6.69 -13.14 7.86
CA VAL A 317 5.49 -13.61 8.57
C VAL A 317 5.84 -14.67 9.61
N GLU A 318 6.70 -15.64 9.28
CA GLU A 318 7.16 -16.67 10.21
C GLU A 318 7.97 -16.09 11.38
N ARG A 319 8.86 -15.13 11.11
CA ARG A 319 9.64 -14.44 12.14
C ARG A 319 8.75 -13.66 13.09
N ASP A 320 7.76 -12.94 12.58
CA ASP A 320 6.85 -12.14 13.39
C ASP A 320 5.97 -13.05 14.27
N ALA A 321 5.49 -14.18 13.73
CA ALA A 321 4.80 -15.20 14.51
C ALA A 321 5.68 -15.83 15.62
N LEU A 322 6.97 -16.07 15.33
CA LEU A 322 7.92 -16.58 16.32
C LEU A 322 8.20 -15.55 17.43
N ALA A 323 8.29 -14.27 17.08
CA ALA A 323 8.46 -13.19 18.04
C ALA A 323 7.26 -13.10 19.01
N ASP A 324 6.04 -13.19 18.48
CA ASP A 324 4.82 -13.23 19.30
C ASP A 324 4.78 -14.43 20.25
N ALA A 325 5.15 -15.62 19.76
CA ALA A 325 5.23 -16.83 20.57
C ALA A 325 6.29 -16.73 21.69
N GLN A 326 7.46 -16.16 21.37
CA GLN A 326 8.50 -15.91 22.37
C GLN A 326 8.02 -14.92 23.45
N GLN A 327 7.29 -13.88 23.05
CA GLN A 327 6.73 -12.91 23.99
C GLN A 327 5.68 -13.54 24.92
N ALA A 328 4.85 -14.46 24.40
CA ALA A 328 3.91 -15.23 25.20
C ALA A 328 4.62 -16.12 26.23
N LEU A 329 5.65 -16.86 25.82
CA LEU A 329 6.45 -17.70 26.72
C LEU A 329 7.15 -16.89 27.83
N ILE A 330 7.62 -15.67 27.52
CA ILE A 330 8.20 -14.78 28.53
C ILE A 330 7.14 -14.39 29.57
N ARG A 331 5.91 -14.04 29.13
CA ARG A 331 4.80 -13.71 30.04
C ARG A 331 4.43 -14.90 30.93
N ASP A 332 4.32 -16.10 30.36
CA ASP A 332 4.00 -17.31 31.11
C ASP A 332 5.08 -17.62 32.14
N ARG A 333 6.37 -17.54 31.75
CA ARG A 333 7.49 -17.71 32.67
C ARG A 333 7.44 -16.71 33.82
N ASP A 334 7.17 -15.43 33.53
CA ASP A 334 7.12 -14.39 34.55
C ASP A 334 5.93 -14.62 35.51
N SER A 335 4.79 -15.10 35.01
CA SER A 335 3.65 -15.55 35.83
C SER A 335 4.02 -16.72 36.75
N PHE A 336 4.68 -17.76 36.22
CA PHE A 336 5.13 -18.89 37.01
C PHE A 336 6.15 -18.49 38.08
N MET A 337 7.05 -17.56 37.78
CA MET A 337 7.98 -17.03 38.78
C MET A 337 7.25 -16.29 39.89
N ALA A 338 6.25 -15.47 39.56
CA ALA A 338 5.44 -14.76 40.55
C ALA A 338 4.66 -15.73 41.45
N GLU A 339 4.06 -16.79 40.89
CA GLU A 339 3.38 -17.84 41.66
C GLU A 339 4.34 -18.60 42.58
N ARG A 340 5.51 -18.97 42.07
CA ARG A 340 6.56 -19.65 42.86
C ARG A 340 7.00 -18.78 44.03
N ASP A 341 7.23 -17.50 43.78
CA ASP A 341 7.68 -16.56 44.81
C ASP A 341 6.56 -16.36 45.86
N ALA A 342 5.30 -16.24 45.45
CA ALA A 342 4.16 -16.19 46.37
C ALA A 342 4.04 -17.46 47.24
N LEU A 343 4.24 -18.64 46.64
CA LEU A 343 4.22 -19.92 47.36
C LEU A 343 5.38 -20.02 48.37
N ALA A 344 6.56 -19.54 48.02
CA ALA A 344 7.70 -19.50 48.93
C ALA A 344 7.43 -18.60 50.16
N HIS A 345 6.79 -17.44 49.96
CA HIS A 345 6.37 -16.58 51.06
C HIS A 345 5.32 -17.27 51.95
N ALA A 346 4.29 -17.86 51.35
CA ALA A 346 3.26 -18.59 52.10
C ALA A 346 3.83 -19.78 52.90
N GLN A 347 4.82 -20.48 52.36
CA GLN A 347 5.53 -21.55 53.06
C GLN A 347 6.31 -20.99 54.28
N GLN A 348 6.96 -19.84 54.12
CA GLN A 348 7.69 -19.19 55.21
C GLN A 348 6.74 -18.76 56.34
N ASP A 349 5.58 -18.19 55.99
CA ASP A 349 4.54 -17.81 56.95
C ASP A 349 4.00 -19.02 57.73
N LEU A 350 3.79 -20.15 57.05
CA LEU A 350 3.37 -21.41 57.68
C LEU A 350 4.43 -21.97 58.64
N ILE A 351 5.72 -21.88 58.27
CA ILE A 351 6.83 -22.28 59.15
C ILE A 351 6.82 -21.41 60.41
N GLN A 352 6.68 -20.10 60.25
CA GLN A 352 6.63 -19.16 61.38
C GLN A 352 5.42 -19.42 62.29
N ALA A 353 4.24 -19.65 61.71
CA ALA A 353 3.04 -19.99 62.46
C ALA A 353 3.20 -21.30 63.24
N ARG A 354 3.76 -22.35 62.61
CA ARG A 354 4.07 -23.62 63.26
C ARG A 354 4.99 -23.42 64.45
N ASP A 355 6.07 -22.65 64.28
CA ASP A 355 7.05 -22.42 65.34
C ASP A 355 6.44 -21.64 66.51
N SER A 356 5.54 -20.68 66.23
CA SER A 356 4.75 -19.99 67.27
C SER A 356 3.84 -20.95 68.03
N PHE A 357 3.10 -21.82 67.33
CA PHE A 357 2.24 -22.82 67.98
C PHE A 357 3.03 -23.81 68.82
N MET A 358 4.21 -24.22 68.36
CA MET A 358 5.11 -25.09 69.12
C MET A 358 5.57 -24.41 70.41
N ALA A 359 5.96 -23.12 70.35
CA ALA A 359 6.35 -22.36 71.53
C ALA A 359 5.19 -22.19 72.53
N GLU A 360 3.98 -21.90 72.05
CA GLU A 360 2.78 -21.82 72.91
C GLU A 360 2.47 -23.16 73.58
N ARG A 361 2.55 -24.26 72.83
CA ARG A 361 2.33 -25.61 73.36
C ARG A 361 3.36 -25.94 74.45
N ASP A 362 4.63 -25.63 74.21
CA ASP A 362 5.70 -25.91 75.17
C ASP A 362 5.53 -25.05 76.44
N ALA A 363 5.09 -23.79 76.30
CA ALA A 363 4.75 -22.93 77.44
C ALA A 363 3.54 -23.46 78.23
N LEU A 364 2.50 -23.95 77.55
CA LEU A 364 1.33 -24.56 78.18
C LEU A 364 1.70 -25.85 78.93
N ALA A 365 2.56 -26.69 78.36
CA ALA A 365 3.06 -27.89 79.02
C ALA A 365 3.81 -27.55 80.32
N LEU A 366 4.66 -26.53 80.29
CA LEU A 366 5.39 -26.07 81.48
C LEU A 366 4.46 -25.50 82.55
N ALA A 367 3.44 -24.74 82.15
CA ALA A 367 2.41 -24.24 83.06
C ALA A 367 1.60 -25.39 83.69
N GLN A 368 1.27 -26.41 82.90
CA GLN A 368 0.57 -27.61 83.38
C GLN A 368 1.42 -28.38 84.41
N ASP A 369 2.70 -28.59 84.13
CA ASP A 369 3.63 -29.23 85.08
C ASP A 369 3.74 -28.44 86.39
N GLY A 370 3.79 -27.11 86.30
CA GLY A 370 3.74 -26.21 87.46
C GLY A 370 2.46 -26.40 88.31
N LEU A 371 1.29 -26.41 87.67
CA LEU A 371 0.01 -26.66 88.35
C LEU A 371 -0.07 -28.06 88.96
N VAL A 372 0.49 -29.09 88.32
CA VAL A 372 0.55 -30.45 88.87
C VAL A 372 1.45 -30.50 90.11
N ALA A 373 2.59 -29.80 90.08
CA ALA A 373 3.48 -29.68 91.23
C ALA A 373 2.81 -28.95 92.40
N GLU A 374 2.13 -27.83 92.13
CA GLU A 374 1.38 -27.07 93.13
C GLU A 374 0.24 -27.91 93.73
N ARG A 375 -0.53 -28.62 92.91
CA ARG A 375 -1.57 -29.56 93.37
C ARG A 375 -0.99 -30.64 94.28
N SER A 376 0.19 -31.16 93.94
CA SER A 376 0.87 -32.19 94.73
C SER A 376 1.37 -31.65 96.08
N ALA A 377 1.87 -30.41 96.10
CA ALA A 377 2.26 -29.72 97.33
C ALA A 377 1.04 -29.46 98.24
N LEU A 378 -0.06 -28.96 97.68
CA LEU A 378 -1.33 -28.76 98.40
C LEU A 378 -1.88 -30.08 98.96
N ALA A 379 -1.76 -31.18 98.21
CA ALA A 379 -2.16 -32.51 98.70
C ALA A 379 -1.32 -32.95 99.90
N ARG A 380 0.01 -32.72 99.89
CA ARG A 380 0.87 -33.01 101.06
C ARG A 380 0.50 -32.18 102.27
N ILE A 381 0.31 -30.86 102.10
CA ILE A 381 -0.13 -29.96 103.18
C ILE A 381 -1.45 -30.44 103.77
N ARG A 382 -2.41 -30.83 102.91
CA ARG A 382 -3.69 -31.40 103.36
C ARG A 382 -3.46 -32.69 104.16
N ASP A 383 -2.63 -33.59 103.68
CA ASP A 383 -2.37 -34.89 104.34
C ASP A 383 -1.65 -34.69 105.69
N ASP A 384 -0.71 -33.75 105.78
CA ASP A 384 -0.05 -33.35 107.03
C ASP A 384 -1.05 -32.75 108.02
N LEU A 385 -1.91 -31.82 107.58
CA LEU A 385 -2.98 -31.25 108.41
C LEU A 385 -3.98 -32.31 108.90
N VAL A 386 -4.28 -33.31 108.05
CA VAL A 386 -5.10 -34.47 108.42
C VAL A 386 -4.41 -35.33 109.47
N ALA A 387 -3.11 -35.59 109.31
CA ALA A 387 -2.31 -36.34 110.27
C ALA A 387 -2.18 -35.60 111.62
N GLU A 388 -1.93 -34.29 111.60
CA GLU A 388 -1.92 -33.44 112.81
C GLU A 388 -3.28 -33.45 113.50
N ARG A 389 -4.38 -33.31 112.74
CA ARG A 389 -5.74 -33.46 113.26
C ARG A 389 -5.91 -34.82 113.94
N ASP A 390 -5.54 -35.91 113.28
CA ASP A 390 -5.73 -37.26 113.79
C ASP A 390 -4.85 -37.53 115.03
N ALA A 391 -3.62 -37.02 115.05
CA ALA A 391 -2.73 -37.05 116.22
C ALA A 391 -3.30 -36.23 117.38
N ALA A 392 -3.84 -35.04 117.12
CA ALA A 392 -4.53 -34.23 118.13
C ALA A 392 -5.74 -34.99 118.70
N LEU A 393 -6.57 -35.62 117.85
CA LEU A 393 -7.69 -36.48 118.26
C LEU A 393 -7.23 -37.73 119.04
N ALA A 394 -6.04 -38.27 118.77
CA ALA A 394 -5.48 -39.42 119.47
C ALA A 394 -4.72 -39.08 120.76
N SER A 395 -4.35 -37.82 120.96
CA SER A 395 -3.53 -37.35 122.09
C SER A 395 -4.17 -37.65 123.45
N ARG A 396 -3.32 -37.84 124.47
CA ARG A 396 -3.77 -38.09 125.86
C ARG A 396 -4.65 -36.96 126.39
N SER A 397 -4.33 -35.70 126.10
CA SER A 397 -5.14 -34.53 126.48
C SER A 397 -6.52 -34.56 125.80
N TRP A 398 -6.61 -34.92 124.51
CA TRP A 398 -7.90 -35.10 123.84
C TRP A 398 -8.68 -36.27 124.43
N ARG A 399 -8.06 -37.42 124.69
CA ARG A 399 -8.74 -38.58 125.29
C ARG A 399 -9.20 -38.32 126.73
N LEU A 400 -8.38 -37.65 127.54
CA LEU A 400 -8.70 -37.28 128.94
C LEU A 400 -9.82 -36.26 129.04
N THR A 401 -9.93 -35.33 128.08
CA THR A 401 -11.02 -34.35 128.01
C THR A 401 -12.29 -34.89 127.35
N GLY A 402 -12.28 -36.15 126.88
CA GLY A 402 -13.44 -36.84 126.30
C GLY A 402 -14.72 -36.75 127.15
N PRO A 403 -14.68 -37.05 128.46
CA PRO A 403 -15.84 -36.92 129.35
C PRO A 403 -16.35 -35.47 129.46
N LEU A 404 -15.45 -34.49 129.56
CA LEU A 404 -15.81 -33.06 129.62
C LEU A 404 -16.45 -32.55 128.31
N ARG A 405 -16.00 -33.07 127.16
CA ARG A 405 -16.60 -32.74 125.85
C ARG A 405 -17.91 -33.47 125.59
N TRP A 406 -18.11 -34.66 126.14
CA TRP A 406 -19.40 -35.35 126.13
C TRP A 406 -20.43 -34.60 126.99
N VAL A 407 -20.02 -34.10 128.16
CA VAL A 407 -20.84 -33.21 128.98
C VAL A 407 -21.16 -31.89 128.27
N SER A 408 -20.22 -31.31 127.51
CA SER A 408 -20.48 -30.09 126.74
C SER A 408 -21.31 -30.32 125.47
N SER A 409 -21.22 -31.51 124.83
CA SER A 409 -22.05 -31.86 123.66
C SER A 409 -23.48 -32.25 124.04
N ILE A 410 -23.70 -32.81 125.24
CA ILE A 410 -25.03 -33.00 125.84
C ILE A 410 -25.66 -31.65 126.25
N ARG A 411 -24.86 -30.59 126.39
CA ARG A 411 -25.33 -29.22 126.62
C ARG A 411 -25.57 -28.41 125.35
N ARG A 412 -25.18 -28.93 124.17
CA ARG A 412 -25.32 -28.29 122.85
C ARG A 412 -26.30 -29.01 121.90
N ARG A 413 -26.86 -30.13 122.33
CA ARG A 413 -28.23 -30.52 121.97
C ARG A 413 -29.15 -30.03 123.07
#